data_AF-A0A3D0ZU89-F1
#
_entry.id   AF-A0A3D0ZU89-F1
#
_cell.length_a   1.000
_cell.length_b   1.000
_cell.length_c   1.000
_cell.angle_alpha   90.00
_cell.angle_beta   90.00
_cell.angle_gamma   90.00
#
_symmetry.space_group_name_H-M   'P 1'
#
loop_
_entity.id
_entity.type
_entity.pdbx_description
1 polymer ?
#
loop_
_entity_poly.entity_id
_entity_poly.type
_entity_poly.pdbx_seq_one_letter_code
_entity_poly.pdbx_strand_id
1 'polypeptide(L)' 'MTPIPRSIKSAQDLLRSNNILKTLLTKSRELLRIEAVIGKYVDKNFSVSSFENKQLVLLTPTASQATHIRYRQQSLL' A
#
# COMPACT_ATOMS: atom_id res chain seq x y z
N MET A 1 0.50 28.45 31.23
CA MET A 1 0.56 26.98 31.38
C MET A 1 -0.33 26.36 30.31
N THR A 2 0.23 25.63 29.35
CA THR A 2 -0.55 24.89 28.35
C THR A 2 -1.22 23.69 29.01
N PRO A 3 -2.53 23.45 28.79
CA PRO A 3 -3.20 22.30 29.37
C PRO A 3 -2.57 21.02 28.82
N ILE A 4 -2.05 20.17 29.70
CA ILE A 4 -1.56 18.84 29.33
C ILE A 4 -2.80 18.01 28.93
N PRO A 5 -2.86 17.45 27.72
CA PRO A 5 -4.01 16.67 27.29
C PRO A 5 -4.16 15.44 28.21
N ARG A 6 -5.31 15.32 28.87
CA ARG A 6 -5.58 14.32 29.93
C ARG A 6 -5.63 12.86 29.43
N SER A 7 -5.59 12.62 28.13
CA SER A 7 -5.56 11.28 27.56
C SER A 7 -5.12 11.35 26.10
N ILE A 8 -3.91 10.86 25.80
CA ILE A 8 -3.52 10.54 24.43
C ILE A 8 -4.15 9.20 24.11
N LYS A 9 -5.20 9.19 23.27
CA LYS A 9 -5.82 7.95 22.80
C LYS A 9 -4.74 7.10 22.13
N SER A 10 -4.63 5.82 22.51
CA SER A 10 -3.69 4.93 21.85
C SER A 10 -4.09 4.72 20.39
N ALA A 11 -3.15 4.33 19.54
CA ALA A 11 -3.45 3.98 18.15
C ALA A 11 -4.53 2.89 18.05
N GLN A 12 -4.58 1.98 19.03
CA GLN A 12 -5.58 0.92 19.11
C GLN A 12 -6.97 1.48 19.43
N ASP A 13 -7.06 2.48 20.31
CA ASP A 13 -8.32 3.17 20.63
C ASP A 13 -8.87 3.95 19.44
N LEU A 14 -7.98 4.57 18.66
CA LEU A 14 -8.34 5.26 17.42
C LEU A 14 -8.87 4.29 16.35
N LEU A 15 -8.23 3.13 16.20
CA LEU A 15 -8.67 2.10 15.26
C LEU A 15 -9.97 1.40 15.69
N ARG A 16 -10.23 1.28 17.00
CA ARG A 16 -11.47 0.73 17.54
C ARG A 16 -12.65 1.69 17.41
N SER A 17 -12.40 2.99 17.58
CA SER A 17 -13.45 4.02 17.58
C SER A 17 -13.77 4.59 16.18
N ASN A 18 -12.95 4.32 15.17
CA ASN A 18 -13.11 4.90 13.84
C ASN A 18 -13.10 3.83 12.73
N ASN A 19 -14.29 3.57 12.16
CA ASN A 19 -14.46 2.60 11.07
C ASN A 19 -13.69 2.95 9.79
N ILE A 20 -13.49 4.25 9.50
CA ILE A 20 -12.73 4.69 8.32
C ILE A 20 -11.26 4.33 8.49
N LEU A 21 -10.67 4.60 9.66
CA LEU A 21 -9.27 4.24 9.94
C LEU A 21 -9.04 2.73 9.91
N LYS A 22 -9.99 1.96 10.45
CA LYS A 22 -9.96 0.50 10.38
C LYS A 22 -9.99 -0.01 8.94
N THR A 23 -10.85 0.58 8.11
CA THR A 23 -10.97 0.25 6.69
C THR A 23 -9.69 0.60 5.93
N LEU A 24 -9.15 1.80 6.17
CA LEU A 24 -7.91 2.26 5.56
C LEU A 24 -6.73 1.35 5.92
N LEU A 25 -6.59 0.99 7.20
CA LEU A 25 -5.55 0.07 7.65
C LEU A 25 -5.69 -1.31 7.00
N THR A 26 -6.92 -1.79 6.85
CA THR A 26 -7.20 -3.09 6.21
C THR A 26 -6.80 -3.06 4.74
N LYS A 27 -7.24 -2.04 3.99
CA LYS A 27 -6.86 -1.85 2.58
C LYS A 27 -5.35 -1.68 2.41
N SER A 28 -4.70 -0.88 3.25
CA SER A 28 -3.25 -0.68 3.22
C SER A 28 -2.49 -1.99 3.42
N ARG A 29 -2.91 -2.82 4.39
CA ARG A 29 -2.31 -4.15 4.62
C ARG A 29 -2.50 -5.10 3.43
N GLU A 30 -3.64 -5.02 2.76
CA GLU A 30 -3.89 -5.80 1.55
C GLU A 30 -2.94 -5.40 0.42
N LEU A 31 -2.78 -4.10 0.15
CA LEU A 31 -1.84 -3.60 -0.85
C LEU A 31 -0.39 -4.01 -0.54
N LEU A 32 0.03 -3.93 0.73
CA LEU A 32 1.36 -4.40 1.16
C LEU A 32 1.57 -5.91 0.93
N ARG A 33 0.51 -6.73 1.12
CA ARG A 33 0.59 -8.17 0.83
C ARG A 33 0.74 -8.42 -0.68
N ILE A 34 -0.01 -7.70 -1.50
CA ILE A 34 0.10 -7.79 -2.96
C ILE A 34 1.51 -7.38 -3.41
N GLU A 35 2.03 -6.28 -2.87
CA GLU A 35 3.39 -5.81 -3.13
C GLU A 35 4.44 -6.88 -2.80
N ALA A 36 4.32 -7.52 -1.65
CA ALA A 36 5.22 -8.60 -1.23
C ALA A 36 5.17 -9.83 -2.14
N VAL A 37 4.00 -10.16 -2.72
CA VAL A 37 3.86 -11.26 -3.69
C VAL A 37 4.54 -10.90 -5.01
N ILE A 38 4.27 -9.70 -5.52
CA ILE A 38 4.76 -9.24 -6.82
C ILE A 38 6.28 -9.02 -6.78
N GLY A 39 6.81 -8.51 -5.67
CA GLY A 39 8.25 -8.32 -5.46
C GLY A 39 9.07 -9.61 -5.44
N LYS A 40 8.45 -10.79 -5.55
CA LYS A 40 9.14 -12.08 -5.81
C LYS A 40 9.43 -12.31 -7.29
N TYR A 41 8.74 -11.61 -8.19
CA TYR A 41 8.80 -11.84 -9.64
C TYR A 41 9.35 -10.63 -10.40
N VAL A 42 9.21 -9.42 -9.85
CA VAL A 42 9.74 -8.17 -10.42
C VAL A 42 10.57 -7.42 -9.39
N ASP A 43 11.48 -6.56 -9.86
CA ASP A 43 12.40 -5.79 -9.00
C ASP A 43 11.64 -4.94 -7.98
N LYS A 44 12.09 -4.90 -6.73
CA LYS A 44 11.39 -4.28 -5.59
C LYS A 44 11.31 -2.75 -5.59
N ASN A 45 11.51 -2.09 -6.72
CA ASN A 45 11.45 -0.64 -6.84
C ASN A 45 10.08 -0.20 -7.40
N PHE A 46 9.02 -0.61 -6.74
CA PHE A 46 7.66 -0.15 -7.02
C PHE A 46 6.85 -0.15 -5.72
N SER A 47 5.71 0.52 -5.74
CA SER A 47 4.69 0.40 -4.70
C SER A 47 3.35 0.08 -5.31
N VAL A 48 2.55 -0.73 -4.61
CA VAL A 48 1.17 -1.04 -5.06
C VAL A 48 0.23 0.07 -4.60
N SER A 49 -0.36 0.80 -5.54
CA SER A 49 -1.31 1.89 -5.23
C SER A 49 -2.75 1.41 -5.09
N SER A 50 -3.17 0.49 -5.95
CA SER A 50 -4.54 -0.05 -5.94
C SER A 50 -4.62 -1.39 -6.65
N PHE A 51 -5.62 -2.16 -6.25
CA PHE A 51 -6.05 -3.36 -6.97
C PHE A 51 -7.58 -3.36 -7.00
N GLU A 52 -8.13 -2.87 -8.10
CA GLU A 52 -9.58 -2.71 -8.28
C GLU A 52 -9.97 -3.11 -9.70
N ASN A 53 -11.16 -3.68 -9.88
CA ASN A 53 -11.67 -4.08 -11.20
C ASN A 53 -10.71 -4.98 -12.00
N LYS A 54 -9.99 -5.87 -11.31
CA LYS A 54 -8.94 -6.74 -11.89
C LYS A 54 -7.76 -5.97 -12.51
N GLN A 55 -7.64 -4.68 -12.22
CA GLN A 55 -6.52 -3.84 -12.61
C GLN A 55 -5.64 -3.58 -11.39
N LEU A 56 -4.35 -3.84 -11.57
CA LEU A 56 -3.33 -3.56 -10.58
C LEU A 56 -2.56 -2.32 -11.01
N VAL A 57 -2.52 -1.30 -10.15
CA VAL A 57 -1.78 -0.06 -10.41
C VAL A 57 -0.50 -0.05 -9.57
N LEU A 58 0.63 0.05 -10.26
CA LEU A 58 1.96 0.13 -9.68
C LEU A 58 2.51 1.56 -9.84
N LEU A 59 3.07 2.09 -8.75
CA LEU A 59 3.85 3.32 -8.75
C LEU A 59 5.32 2.96 -8.83
N THR A 60 6.06 3.67 -9.66
CA THR A 60 7.51 3.49 -9.79
C THR A 60 8.19 4.84 -9.66
N PRO A 61 9.44 4.87 -9.15
CA PRO A 61 10.17 6.13 -8.98
C PRO A 61 10.57 6.75 -10.32
N THR A 62 10.67 5.96 -11.40
CA THR A 62 11.10 6.45 -12.72
C THR A 62 10.34 5.78 -13.87
N ALA A 63 10.23 6.47 -15.00
CA ALA A 63 9.61 5.95 -16.22
C ALA A 63 10.37 4.74 -16.81
N SER A 64 11.69 4.68 -16.63
CA SER A 64 12.51 3.54 -17.05
C SER A 64 12.10 2.26 -16.30
N GLN A 65 11.87 2.38 -14.99
CA GLN A 65 11.41 1.27 -14.16
C GLN A 65 10.02 0.77 -14.54
N ALA A 66 9.08 1.70 -14.78
CA ALA A 66 7.75 1.34 -15.30
C ALA A 66 7.85 0.57 -16.61
N THR A 67 8.74 1.01 -17.51
CA THR A 67 8.97 0.36 -18.80
C THR A 67 9.55 -1.05 -18.62
N HIS A 68 10.52 -1.23 -17.72
CA HIS A 68 11.11 -2.54 -17.42
C HIS A 68 10.06 -3.53 -16.88
N ILE A 69 9.22 -3.09 -15.93
CA ILE A 69 8.12 -3.90 -15.40
C ILE A 69 7.14 -4.28 -16.50
N ARG A 70 6.79 -3.35 -17.40
CA ARG A 70 5.91 -3.62 -18.55
C ARG A 70 6.48 -4.69 -19.49
N TYR A 71 7.78 -4.66 -19.78
CA TYR A 71 8.44 -5.70 -20.59
C TYR A 71 8.44 -7.05 -19.87
N ARG A 72 8.73 -7.09 -18.56
CA ARG A 72 8.67 -8.32 -17.76
C ARG A 72 7.27 -8.91 -17.73
N GLN A 73 6.23 -8.07 -17.64
CA GLN A 73 4.84 -8.51 -17.73
C GLN A 73 4.56 -9.19 -19.08
N GLN A 74 5.03 -8.62 -20.20
CA GLN A 74 4.87 -9.25 -21.52
C GLN A 74 5.58 -10.60 -21.63
N SER A 75 6.68 -10.81 -20.90
CA SER A 75 7.38 -12.10 -20.88
C SER A 75 6.73 -13.17 -20.01
N LEU A 76 5.78 -12.79 -19.14
CA LEU A 76 5.05 -13.70 -18.25
C LEU A 76 3.70 -14.16 -18.83
N LEU A 77 3.27 -13.55 -19.94
CA LEU A 77 2.05 -13.86 -20.70
C LEU A 77 2.39 -14.66 -21.95
#